data_AF-A0A259DKH8-F1
#
_entry.id   AF-A0A259DKH8-F1
#
_cell.length_a   1.000
_cell.length_b   1.000
_cell.length_c   1.000
_cell.angle_alpha   90.00
_cell.angle_beta   90.00
_cell.angle_gamma   90.00
#
_symmetry.space_group_name_H-M   'P 1'
#
loop_
_entity.id
_entity.type
_entity.pdbx_description
1 polymer ?
#
loop_
_entity_poly.entity_id
_entity_poly.type
_entity_poly.pdbx_seq_one_letter_code
_entity_poly.pdbx_strand_id
1 'polypeptide(L)' 'NHHLKVSKSQAGDKTLSQVMPLGRSERVEEVARMLGGATITDTTRRHARELLEQS' A
#
# COMPACT_ATOMS: atom_id res chain seq x y z
N ASN A 1 -14.29 -7.34 -1.42
CA ASN A 1 -12.85 -6.97 -1.54
C ASN A 1 -12.57 -5.70 -0.76
N HIS A 2 -12.12 -5.83 0.50
CA HIS A 2 -11.69 -4.70 1.33
C HIS A 2 -10.19 -4.79 1.55
N HIS A 3 -9.44 -3.79 1.13
CA HIS A 3 -8.00 -3.73 1.36
C HIS A 3 -7.75 -2.77 2.52
N LEU A 4 -7.13 -3.27 3.59
CA LEU A 4 -6.79 -2.50 4.77
C LEU A 4 -5.28 -2.32 4.83
N LYS A 5 -4.84 -1.09 5.08
CA LYS A 5 -3.45 -0.79 5.42
C LYS A 5 -3.28 -0.80 6.92
N VAL A 6 -2.35 -1.63 7.37
CA VAL A 6 -1.88 -1.61 8.76
C VAL A 6 -0.55 -0.89 8.78
N SER A 7 -0.44 0.16 9.59
CA SER A 7 0.79 0.92 9.77
C SER A 7 1.10 1.09 11.25
N LYS A 8 2.37 1.31 11.56
CA LYS A 8 2.83 1.59 12.91
C LYS A 8 3.45 2.98 12.94
N SER A 9 3.09 3.76 13.94
CA SER A 9 3.71 5.05 14.24
C SER A 9 4.18 5.06 15.69
N GLN A 10 5.18 5.87 15.99
CA GLN A 10 5.72 6.01 17.34
C GLN A 10 5.20 7.32 17.95
N ALA A 11 4.65 7.23 19.16
CA ALA A 11 4.18 8.38 19.93
C ALA A 11 4.85 8.33 21.31
N GLY A 12 5.95 9.08 21.47
CA GLY A 12 6.86 8.93 22.60
C GLY A 12 7.43 7.52 22.65
N ASP A 13 7.34 6.87 23.80
CA ASP A 13 7.90 5.52 24.01
C ASP A 13 6.93 4.40 23.58
N LYS A 14 5.77 4.75 23.00
CA LYS A 14 4.73 3.79 22.61
C LYS A 14 4.67 3.64 21.10
N THR A 15 4.53 2.38 20.64
CA THR A 15 4.21 2.08 19.25
C THR A 15 2.70 1.96 19.10
N LEU A 16 2.10 2.81 18.27
CA LEU A 16 0.69 2.79 17.93
C LEU A 16 0.49 2.04 16.61
N SER A 17 -0.49 1.15 16.56
CA SER A 17 -0.91 0.49 15.32
C SER A 17 -2.18 1.15 14.80
N GLN A 18 -2.19 1.49 13.51
CA GLN A 18 -3.34 2.08 12.84
C GLN A 18 -3.79 1.17 11.70
N VAL A 19 -5.09 1.00 11.57
CA VAL A 19 -5.72 0.26 10.47
C VAL A 19 -6.64 1.21 9.73
N MET A 20 -6.43 1.37 8.43
CA MET A 20 -7.25 2.23 7.58
C MET A 20 -7.63 1.51 6.29
N PRO A 21 -8.87 1.67 5.78
CA PRO A 21 -9.22 1.19 4.45
C PRO A 21 -8.46 1.98 3.38
N LEU A 22 -8.07 1.31 2.30
CA LEU A 22 -7.44 1.95 1.15
C LEU A 22 -8.44 2.08 -0.01
N GLY A 23 -8.53 3.30 -0.55
CA GLY A 23 -9.18 3.58 -1.82
C GLY A 23 -8.42 2.98 -3.01
N ARG A 24 -9.02 3.04 -4.21
CA ARG A 24 -8.46 2.39 -5.41
C ARG A 24 -7.03 2.86 -5.72
N SER A 25 -6.79 4.18 -5.71
CA SER A 25 -5.46 4.74 -5.99
C SER A 25 -4.43 4.38 -4.91
N GLU A 26 -4.83 4.38 -3.65
CA GLU A 26 -3.96 4.04 -2.54
C GLU A 26 -3.57 2.56 -2.54
N ARG A 27 -4.51 1.68 -2.96
CA ARG A 27 -4.22 0.26 -3.18
C ARG A 27 -3.15 0.08 -4.26
N VAL A 28 -3.24 0.82 -5.37
CA VAL A 28 -2.24 0.76 -6.44
C VAL A 28 -0.86 1.13 -5.91
N GLU A 29 -0.75 2.23 -5.16
CA GLU A 29 0.53 2.65 -4.60
C GLU A 29 1.07 1.65 -3.56
N GLU A 30 0.21 1.09 -2.70
CA GLU A 30 0.65 0.09 -1.72
C GLU A 30 1.13 -1.20 -2.40
N VAL A 31 0.42 -1.68 -3.41
CA VAL A 31 0.85 -2.85 -4.20
C VAL A 31 2.12 -2.53 -4.99
N ALA A 32 2.24 -1.35 -5.59
CA ALA A 32 3.45 -0.93 -6.28
C ALA A 32 4.66 -0.85 -5.33
N ARG A 33 4.46 -0.36 -4.11
CA ARG A 33 5.47 -0.36 -3.05
C ARG A 33 5.87 -1.79 -2.65
N MET A 34 4.90 -2.69 -2.51
CA MET A 34 5.19 -4.10 -2.20
C MET A 34 5.96 -4.81 -3.32
N LEU A 35 5.68 -4.49 -4.58
CA LEU A 35 6.35 -5.06 -5.75
C LEU A 35 7.74 -4.44 -6.02
N GLY A 36 7.87 -3.12 -5.88
CA GLY A 36 9.09 -2.36 -6.17
C GLY A 36 10.06 -2.23 -4.98
N GLY A 37 9.62 -2.59 -3.78
CA GLY A 37 10.42 -2.50 -2.56
C GLY A 37 10.85 -1.06 -2.26
N ALA A 38 12.17 -0.81 -2.25
CA ALA A 38 12.74 0.49 -1.92
C ALA A 38 12.57 1.55 -3.02
N THR A 39 12.23 1.14 -4.25
CA THR A 39 12.10 2.08 -5.39
C THR A 39 10.80 1.85 -6.11
N ILE A 40 9.92 2.85 -6.04
CA ILE A 40 8.67 2.87 -6.79
C ILE A 40 8.94 3.58 -8.12
N THR A 41 8.70 2.88 -9.22
CA THR A 41 8.81 3.41 -10.59
C THR A 41 7.44 3.44 -11.26
N ASP A 42 7.33 4.13 -12.40
CA ASP A 42 6.09 4.11 -13.17
C ASP A 42 5.76 2.70 -13.70
N THR A 43 6.79 1.90 -13.97
CA THR A 43 6.61 0.49 -14.35
C THR A 43 5.98 -0.28 -13.20
N THR A 44 6.49 -0.19 -11.97
CA THR A 44 5.91 -0.92 -10.83
C THR A 44 4.47 -0.47 -10.52
N ARG A 45 4.14 0.81 -10.75
CA ARG A 45 2.75 1.31 -10.65
C ARG A 45 1.84 0.72 -11.72
N ARG A 46 2.29 0.62 -12.99
CA ARG A 46 1.50 0.00 -14.06
C ARG A 46 1.20 -1.46 -13.76
N HIS A 47 2.23 -2.24 -13.38
CA HIS A 47 2.05 -3.65 -13.01
C HIS A 47 1.07 -3.80 -11.82
N ALA A 48 1.16 -2.92 -10.82
CA ALA A 48 0.23 -2.92 -9.70
C ALA A 48 -1.23 -2.63 -10.12
N ARG A 49 -1.45 -1.72 -11.07
CA ARG A 49 -2.80 -1.47 -11.63
C ARG A 49 -3.35 -2.69 -12.34
N GLU A 50 -2.54 -3.33 -13.19
CA GLU A 50 -2.94 -4.51 -13.95
C GLU A 50 -3.38 -5.66 -13.03
N LEU A 51 -2.62 -5.93 -11.96
CA LEU A 51 -2.98 -6.94 -10.96
C LEU A 51 -4.30 -6.64 -10.24
N LEU A 52 -4.55 -5.36 -9.93
CA LEU A 52 -5.76 -4.93 -9.24
C LEU A 52 -6.99 -4.87 -10.15
N GLU A 53 -6.81 -4.78 -11.47
CA GLU A 53 -7.89 -4.83 -12.46
C GLU A 53 -8.31 -6.26 -12.80
N GLN A 54 -7.43 -7.24 -12.56
CA GLN A 54 -7.70 -8.67 -12.77
C GLN A 54 -8.32 -9.37 -11.55
N SER A 55 -8.54 -8.67 -10.43
CA SER A 55 -8.94 -9.24 -9.13
C SER A 55 -10.21 -8.62 -8.54
#